data_AF-A0A534BUJ3-F1
#
_entry.id   AF-A0A534BUJ3-F1
#
_cell.length_a   1.000
_cell.length_b   1.000
_cell.length_c   1.000
_cell.angle_alpha   90.00
_cell.angle_beta   90.00
_cell.angle_gamma   90.00
#
_symmetry.space_group_name_H-M   'P 1'
#
loop_
_entity.id
_entity.type
_entity.pdbx_description
1 polymer ?
#
loop_
_entity_poly.entity_id
_entity_poly.type
_entity_poly.pdbx_seq_one_letter_code
_entity_poly.pdbx_strand_id
1 'polypeptide(L)'
;MKLVQSSSERVDDGQLSGLAMVYYAMGRKADSDKALAAMEQSKAYLPSDFARVHAFRGDLTRAMDYLKQARGTHDIDLFYIKGDPLLRTHESDRRYKAFLRKMNLPE
;
A
#
# COMPACT_ATOMS: atom_id res chain seq x y z
N MET A 1 27.85 -21.31 -24.86
CA MET A 1 26.72 -20.50 -24.35
C MET A 1 27.03 -20.17 -22.90
N LYS A 2 27.44 -18.93 -22.60
CA LYS A 2 27.93 -18.54 -21.26
C LYS A 2 26.75 -18.38 -20.31
N LEU A 3 26.77 -19.11 -19.19
CA LEU A 3 25.95 -18.82 -18.02
C LEU A 3 26.32 -17.42 -17.50
N VAL A 4 25.32 -16.57 -17.31
CA VAL A 4 25.41 -15.42 -16.42
C VAL A 4 24.52 -15.72 -15.23
N GLN A 5 25.14 -16.17 -14.15
CA GLN A 5 24.60 -15.99 -12.81
C GLN A 5 24.72 -14.50 -12.49
N SER A 6 23.59 -13.83 -12.29
CA SER A 6 23.52 -12.54 -11.60
C SER A 6 22.60 -12.70 -10.41
N SER A 7 23.23 -13.01 -9.30
CA SER A 7 22.72 -12.90 -7.94
C SER A 7 22.49 -11.43 -7.61
N SER A 8 21.25 -10.97 -7.78
CA SER A 8 20.65 -10.04 -6.85
C SER A 8 19.45 -10.79 -6.34
N GLU A 9 19.36 -10.97 -5.02
CA GLU A 9 18.16 -11.42 -4.35
C GLU A 9 17.03 -10.56 -4.89
N ARG A 10 16.24 -11.11 -5.82
CA ARG A 10 15.07 -10.44 -6.36
C ARG A 10 14.14 -10.43 -5.18
N VAL A 11 14.14 -9.32 -4.44
CA VAL A 11 12.99 -8.97 -3.62
C VAL A 11 11.83 -9.13 -4.59
N ASP A 12 11.04 -10.19 -4.38
CA ASP A 12 9.91 -10.45 -5.24
C ASP A 12 9.07 -9.18 -5.23
N ASP A 13 8.46 -8.86 -6.36
CA ASP A 13 7.63 -7.66 -6.41
C ASP A 13 6.53 -7.74 -5.35
N GLY A 14 6.16 -8.89 -4.80
CA GLY A 14 5.28 -8.97 -3.62
C GLY A 14 5.87 -8.55 -2.27
N GLN A 15 7.20 -8.45 -2.12
CA GLN A 15 7.88 -8.22 -0.85
C GLN A 15 8.17 -6.74 -0.52
N LEU A 16 8.17 -5.83 -1.52
CA LEU A 16 8.52 -4.42 -1.29
C LEU A 16 7.54 -3.70 -0.38
N SER A 17 6.23 -4.00 -0.45
CA SER A 17 5.22 -3.44 0.48
C SER A 17 5.51 -3.82 1.93
N GLY A 18 5.84 -5.09 2.17
CA GLY A 18 6.27 -5.61 3.47
C GLY A 18 7.55 -4.94 3.96
N LEU A 19 8.56 -4.83 3.09
CA LEU A 19 9.81 -4.14 3.42
C LEU A 19 9.60 -2.67 3.76
N ALA A 20 8.76 -1.96 3.01
CA ALA A 20 8.43 -0.57 3.28
C ALA A 20 7.83 -0.40 4.68
N MET A 21 6.93 -1.30 5.10
CA MET A 21 6.35 -1.30 6.44
C MET A 21 7.37 -1.69 7.52
N VAL A 22 8.14 -2.77 7.32
CA VAL A 22 9.15 -3.24 8.28
C VAL A 22 10.22 -2.18 8.52
N TYR A 23 10.76 -1.57 7.47
CA TYR A 23 11.74 -0.50 7.61
C TYR A 23 11.17 0.72 8.35
N TYR A 24 9.91 1.08 8.09
CA TYR A 24 9.27 2.17 8.82
C TYR A 24 9.14 1.86 10.31
N ALA A 25 8.69 0.65 10.66
CA ALA A 25 8.56 0.20 12.04
C ALA A 25 9.91 0.20 12.79
N MET A 26 11.02 -0.07 12.09
CA MET A 26 12.38 0.01 12.64
C MET A 26 12.93 1.44 12.73
N GLY A 27 12.17 2.47 12.37
CA GLY A 27 12.63 3.86 12.30
C GLY A 27 13.56 4.16 11.11
N ARG A 28 13.78 3.19 10.21
CA ARG A 28 14.60 3.32 8.99
C ARG A 28 13.81 3.98 7.87
N LYS A 29 13.39 5.24 8.09
CA LYS A 29 12.50 5.97 7.17
C LYS A 29 13.03 6.05 5.73
N ALA A 30 14.33 6.30 5.57
CA ALA A 30 14.94 6.39 4.24
C ALA A 30 14.87 5.06 3.46
N ASP A 31 14.97 3.91 4.14
CA ASP A 31 14.87 2.61 3.47
C ASP A 31 13.41 2.23 3.18
N SER A 32 12.49 2.65 4.06
CA SER A 32 11.04 2.57 3.79
C SER A 32 10.66 3.36 2.53
N ASP A 33 11.19 4.58 2.39
CA ASP A 33 10.96 5.43 1.21
C ASP A 33 11.56 4.82 -0.07
N LYS A 34 12.77 4.23 0.02
CA LYS A 34 13.36 3.51 -1.12
C LYS A 34 12.51 2.31 -1.55
N ALA A 35 12.00 1.53 -0.59
CA ALA A 35 11.13 0.40 -0.90
C ALA A 35 9.83 0.86 -1.58
N LEU A 36 9.21 1.94 -1.10
CA LEU A 36 8.05 2.54 -1.76
C LEU A 36 8.36 3.06 -3.17
N ALA A 37 9.48 3.74 -3.36
CA ALA A 37 9.90 4.19 -4.69
C ALA A 37 10.14 3.01 -5.65
N ALA A 38 10.61 1.87 -5.14
CA ALA A 38 10.72 0.64 -5.92
C ALA A 38 9.34 0.03 -6.24
N MET A 39 8.37 0.09 -5.31
CA MET A 39 6.98 -0.30 -5.59
C MET A 39 6.40 0.53 -6.74
N GLU A 40 6.63 1.84 -6.76
CA GLU A 40 6.16 2.75 -7.83
C GLU A 40 6.73 2.41 -9.22
N GLN A 41 7.88 1.75 -9.28
CA GLN A 41 8.50 1.31 -10.54
C GLN A 41 7.97 -0.05 -11.02
N SER A 42 7.31 -0.83 -10.15
CA SER A 42 6.72 -2.11 -10.49
C SER A 42 5.27 -1.96 -10.94
N LYS A 43 4.88 -2.76 -11.93
CA LYS A 43 3.48 -2.88 -12.38
C LYS A 43 2.68 -3.91 -11.57
N ALA A 44 3.32 -4.58 -10.61
CA ALA A 44 2.69 -5.62 -9.80
C ALA A 44 1.77 -5.06 -8.72
N TYR A 45 1.93 -3.78 -8.36
CA TYR A 45 1.19 -3.14 -7.29
C TYR A 45 -0.03 -2.38 -7.79
N LEU A 46 -1.12 -2.52 -7.05
CA LEU A 46 -2.34 -1.77 -7.23
C LEU A 46 -2.35 -0.55 -6.29
N PRO A 47 -3.12 0.51 -6.60
CA PRO A 47 -3.22 1.68 -5.73
C PRO A 47 -3.58 1.35 -4.26
N SER A 48 -4.36 0.31 -4.01
CA SER A 48 -4.68 -0.20 -2.67
C SER A 48 -3.46 -0.67 -1.88
N ASP A 49 -2.41 -1.20 -2.54
CA ASP A 49 -1.14 -1.56 -1.90
C ASP A 49 -0.46 -0.32 -1.30
N PHE A 50 -0.38 0.76 -2.07
CA PHE A 50 0.21 2.01 -1.62
C PHE A 50 -0.63 2.63 -0.49
N ALA A 51 -1.96 2.55 -0.58
CA ALA A 51 -2.84 3.00 0.49
C ALA A 51 -2.54 2.29 1.83
N ARG A 52 -2.35 0.97 1.80
CA ARG A 52 -2.01 0.17 2.97
C ARG A 52 -0.67 0.56 3.58
N VAL A 53 0.36 0.71 2.75
CA VAL A 53 1.69 1.13 3.25
C VAL A 53 1.64 2.53 3.86
N HIS A 54 0.96 3.48 3.21
CA HIS A 54 0.82 4.84 3.77
C HIS A 54 0.00 4.86 5.07
N ALA A 55 -1.07 4.06 5.16
CA ALA A 55 -1.86 3.93 6.38
C ALA A 55 -1.03 3.35 7.53
N PHE A 56 -0.26 2.28 7.28
CA PHE A 56 0.68 1.71 8.25
C PHE A 56 1.71 2.75 8.73
N ARG A 57 2.17 3.61 7.83
CA ARG A 57 3.10 4.70 8.15
C ARG A 57 2.45 5.87 8.91
N GLY A 58 1.12 5.87 9.10
CA GLY A 58 0.37 6.96 9.71
C GLY A 58 0.11 8.16 8.78
N ASP A 59 0.44 8.05 7.49
CA ASP A 59 0.15 9.07 6.49
C ASP A 59 -1.22 8.83 5.87
N LEU A 60 -2.26 9.06 6.68
CA LEU A 60 -3.64 8.84 6.26
C LEU A 60 -4.03 9.74 5.09
N THR A 61 -3.42 10.92 4.94
CA THR A 61 -3.69 11.80 3.81
C THR A 61 -3.30 11.13 2.49
N ARG A 62 -2.06 10.63 2.38
CA ARG A 62 -1.65 9.88 1.18
C ARG A 62 -2.40 8.58 1.00
N ALA A 63 -2.70 7.86 2.09
CA ALA A 63 -3.51 6.65 2.01
C ALA A 63 -4.88 6.92 1.36
N MET A 64 -5.55 8.00 1.76
CA MET A 64 -6.84 8.38 1.19
C MET A 64 -6.77 8.79 -0.29
N ASP A 65 -5.66 9.38 -0.74
CA ASP A 65 -5.49 9.73 -2.16
C ASP A 65 -5.32 8.47 -3.01
N TYR A 66 -4.53 7.50 -2.55
CA TYR A 66 -4.43 6.19 -3.19
C TYR A 66 -5.75 5.42 -3.17
N LEU A 67 -6.56 5.49 -2.10
CA LEU A 67 -7.90 4.88 -2.08
C LEU A 67 -8.85 5.49 -3.12
N LYS A 68 -8.78 6.81 -3.33
CA LYS A 68 -9.57 7.46 -4.40
C LYS A 68 -9.12 6.97 -5.78
N GLN A 69 -7.81 6.84 -5.99
CA GLN A 69 -7.24 6.30 -7.21
C GLN A 69 -7.67 4.85 -7.44
N ALA A 70 -7.54 3.99 -6.41
CA ALA A 70 -7.98 2.60 -6.42
C ALA A 70 -9.43 2.46 -6.91
N ARG A 71 -10.32 3.31 -6.39
CA ARG A 71 -11.73 3.31 -6.79
C ARG A 71 -11.92 3.75 -8.25
N GLY A 72 -11.13 4.72 -8.72
CA GLY A 72 -11.16 5.17 -10.11
C GLY A 72 -10.64 4.12 -11.09
N THR A 73 -9.68 3.30 -10.68
CA THR A 73 -9.09 2.24 -11.50
C THR A 73 -9.78 0.89 -11.34
N HIS A 74 -10.88 0.81 -10.58
CA HIS A 74 -11.56 -0.44 -10.25
C HIS A 74 -10.60 -1.50 -9.67
N ASP A 75 -9.71 -1.04 -8.81
CA ASP A 75 -8.76 -1.86 -8.07
C ASP A 75 -9.50 -3.00 -7.35
N ILE A 76 -9.13 -4.23 -7.69
CA ILE A 76 -9.83 -5.43 -7.24
C ILE A 76 -9.80 -5.55 -5.71
N ASP A 77 -8.72 -5.12 -5.05
CA ASP A 77 -8.51 -5.28 -3.62
C ASP A 77 -9.46 -4.43 -2.76
N LEU A 78 -10.22 -3.50 -3.38
CA LEU A 78 -11.24 -2.75 -2.66
C LEU A 78 -12.37 -3.61 -2.09
N PHE A 79 -12.53 -4.87 -2.55
CA PHE A 79 -13.58 -5.75 -2.03
C PHE A 79 -13.46 -6.03 -0.52
N TYR A 80 -12.25 -6.02 0.05
CA TYR A 80 -12.01 -6.31 1.48
C TYR A 80 -11.63 -5.09 2.32
N ILE A 81 -11.69 -3.89 1.75
CA ILE A 81 -11.06 -2.69 2.31
C ILE A 81 -11.57 -2.27 3.69
N LYS A 82 -12.84 -2.57 4.03
CA LYS A 82 -13.40 -2.34 5.37
C LYS A 82 -12.78 -3.29 6.41
N GLY A 83 -12.50 -4.52 6.02
CA GLY A 83 -11.92 -5.55 6.87
C GLY A 83 -10.40 -5.45 7.01
N ASP A 84 -9.74 -4.63 6.19
CA ASP A 84 -8.30 -4.47 6.19
C ASP A 84 -7.81 -3.89 7.54
N PRO A 85 -7.00 -4.65 8.32
CA PRO A 85 -6.50 -4.19 9.61
C PRO A 85 -5.71 -2.88 9.54
N LEU A 86 -5.01 -2.62 8.43
CA LEU A 86 -4.16 -1.43 8.27
C LEU A 86 -4.96 -0.16 8.05
N LEU A 87 -6.17 -0.28 7.50
CA LEU A 87 -7.08 0.84 7.27
C LEU A 87 -8.15 0.96 8.36
N ARG A 88 -8.49 -0.15 9.01
CA ARG A 88 -9.44 -0.18 10.13
C ARG A 88 -8.97 0.62 11.34
N THR A 89 -7.67 0.80 11.52
CA THR A 89 -7.11 1.75 12.52
C THR A 89 -7.63 3.17 12.34
N HIS A 90 -8.15 3.51 11.15
CA HIS A 90 -8.69 4.81 10.78
C HIS A 90 -10.22 4.80 10.60
N GLU A 91 -10.93 3.79 11.11
CA GLU A 91 -12.40 3.65 10.97
C GLU A 91 -13.18 4.83 11.55
N SER A 92 -12.61 5.56 12.52
CA SER A 92 -13.18 6.79 13.08
C SER A 92 -12.95 8.06 12.23
N ASP A 93 -12.03 8.05 11.26
CA ASP A 93 -11.73 9.22 10.43
C ASP A 93 -12.88 9.52 9.45
N ARG A 94 -13.35 10.77 9.45
CA ARG A 94 -14.48 11.21 8.62
C ARG A 94 -14.25 10.98 7.12
N ARG A 95 -13.01 11.07 6.64
CA ARG A 95 -12.64 10.86 5.23
C ARG A 95 -12.75 9.39 4.87
N TYR A 96 -12.32 8.49 5.77
CA TYR A 96 -12.44 7.04 5.56
C TYR A 96 -13.91 6.61 5.59
N LYS A 97 -14.71 7.07 6.54
CA LYS A 97 -16.18 6.84 6.54
C LYS A 97 -16.85 7.33 5.26
N ALA A 98 -16.49 8.53 4.80
CA ALA A 98 -17.01 9.06 3.54
C ALA A 98 -16.60 8.20 2.32
N PHE A 99 -15.44 7.55 2.37
CA PHE A 99 -15.01 6.61 1.35
C PHE A 99 -15.79 5.29 1.40
N LEU A 100 -16.03 4.73 2.59
CA LEU A 100 -16.89 3.54 2.77
C LEU A 100 -18.30 3.77 2.22
N ARG A 101 -18.93 4.91 2.56
CA ARG A 101 -20.25 5.29 2.01
C ARG A 101 -20.26 5.37 0.48
N LYS A 102 -19.18 5.89 -0.13
CA LYS A 102 -19.03 5.95 -1.59
C LYS A 102 -18.89 4.57 -2.26
N MET A 103 -18.55 3.54 -1.49
CA MET A 103 -18.49 2.15 -1.95
C MET A 103 -19.72 1.34 -1.49
N ASN A 104 -20.74 2.00 -0.94
CA ASN A 104 -21.92 1.36 -0.35
C ASN A 104 -21.58 0.35 0.77
N LEU A 105 -20.50 0.60 1.52
CA LEU A 105 -20.13 -0.18 2.70
C LEU A 105 -20.62 0.50 3.99
N PRO A 106 -20.94 -0.28 5.05
CA PRO A 106 -21.30 0.28 6.35
C PRO A 106 -20.12 0.99 7.01
N GLU A 107 -20.39 2.03 7.81
CA GLU A 107 -19.39 2.80 8.58
C GLU A 107 -19.36 2.50 10.08
#